data_AF-X1T9L1-F1
#
_entry.id   AF-X1T9L1-F1
#
_cell.length_a   1.000
_cell.length_b   1.000
_cell.length_c   1.000
_cell.angle_alpha   90.00
_cell.angle_beta   90.00
_cell.angle_gamma   90.00
#
_symmetry.space_group_name_H-M   'P 1'
#
loop_
_entity.id
_entity.type
_entity.pdbx_description
1 polymer ?
#
loop_
_entity_poly.entity_id
_entity_poly.type
_entity_poly.pdbx_seq_one_letter_code
_entity_poly.pdbx_strand_id
1 'polypeptide(L)'
;AMIFGILGRYGVKWILIVYCTLFVLYIFIGLLLKKIVRGESPELLLEVPPYRKPDPATLLKKTWTKAYGFLAEAVPFVILGVFIVNLLYVSGVIGVLSTVFSPVLTTLLGLPEGAIVALIMGFLRKDIAIGMLLPLGMSPQQLTISCVILSTYFPCIATFVILLRELGIRDMLKAAGLMVVVSLSVGTLMRLVLIGI
;
A
#
# COMPACT_ATOMS: atom_id res chain seq x y z
N ALA A 1 -11.87 -1.56 4.13
CA ALA A 1 -12.58 -2.74 4.66
C ALA A 1 -11.66 -3.68 5.44
N MET A 2 -10.53 -4.13 4.87
CA MET A 2 -9.64 -5.10 5.52
C MET A 2 -9.08 -4.66 6.88
N ILE A 3 -8.69 -3.39 7.05
CA ILE A 3 -8.22 -2.84 8.34
C ILE A 3 -9.28 -2.98 9.43
N PHE A 4 -10.54 -2.64 9.11
CA PHE A 4 -11.67 -2.81 10.03
C PHE A 4 -11.93 -4.30 10.35
N GLY A 5 -11.78 -5.18 9.37
CA GLY A 5 -11.96 -6.62 9.55
C GLY A 5 -10.96 -7.27 10.51
N ILE A 6 -9.70 -6.82 10.49
CA ILE A 6 -8.64 -7.38 11.35
C ILE A 6 -8.60 -6.70 12.72
N LEU A 7 -8.58 -5.36 12.76
CA LEU A 7 -8.48 -4.62 14.02
C LEU A 7 -9.83 -4.54 14.76
N GLY A 8 -10.95 -4.79 14.09
CA GLY A 8 -12.28 -4.80 14.72
C GLY A 8 -12.39 -5.78 15.88
N ARG A 9 -11.65 -6.91 15.82
CA ARG A 9 -11.59 -7.90 16.90
C ARG A 9 -10.86 -7.41 18.16
N TYR A 10 -9.97 -6.43 18.01
CA TYR A 10 -9.16 -5.86 19.10
C TYR A 10 -9.71 -4.53 19.63
N GLY A 11 -10.77 -4.00 19.01
CA GLY A 11 -11.50 -2.81 19.45
C GLY A 11 -11.25 -1.56 18.60
N VAL A 12 -12.19 -0.63 18.66
CA VAL A 12 -12.23 0.60 17.84
C VAL A 12 -11.03 1.52 18.09
N LYS A 13 -10.41 1.45 19.28
CA LYS A 13 -9.24 2.27 19.64
C LYS A 13 -8.07 2.09 18.67
N TRP A 14 -7.74 0.86 18.30
CA TRP A 14 -6.63 0.57 17.38
C TRP A 14 -6.91 1.08 15.97
N ILE A 15 -8.15 0.94 15.52
CA ILE A 15 -8.60 1.45 14.21
C ILE A 15 -8.42 2.98 14.17
N LEU A 16 -8.85 3.67 15.23
CA LEU A 16 -8.70 5.12 15.33
C LEU A 16 -7.23 5.55 15.26
N ILE A 17 -6.33 4.83 15.93
CA ILE A 17 -4.88 5.11 15.88
C ILE A 17 -4.35 4.99 14.45
N VAL A 18 -4.73 3.94 13.71
CA VAL A 18 -4.32 3.77 12.29
C VAL A 18 -4.78 4.94 11.45
N TYR A 19 -6.08 5.28 11.49
CA TYR A 19 -6.63 6.36 10.67
C TYR A 19 -6.09 7.74 11.06
N CYS A 20 -5.94 8.01 12.35
CA CYS A 20 -5.37 9.27 12.84
C CYS A 20 -3.91 9.41 12.37
N THR A 21 -3.11 8.35 12.48
CA THR A 21 -1.71 8.36 12.03
C THR A 21 -1.61 8.59 10.52
N LEU A 22 -2.43 7.90 9.73
CA LEU A 22 -2.48 8.10 8.27
C LEU A 22 -2.92 9.52 7.91
N PHE A 23 -3.91 10.07 8.61
CA PHE A 23 -4.40 11.43 8.36
C PHE A 23 -3.32 12.48 8.62
N VAL A 24 -2.66 12.40 9.78
CA VAL A 24 -1.54 13.30 10.13
C VAL A 24 -0.40 13.15 9.12
N LEU A 25 -0.06 11.91 8.76
CA LEU A 25 0.98 11.62 7.79
C LEU A 25 0.69 12.25 6.43
N TYR A 26 -0.52 12.08 5.89
CA TYR A 26 -0.89 12.63 4.59
C TYR A 26 -0.90 14.16 4.60
N ILE A 27 -1.37 14.80 5.68
CA ILE A 27 -1.28 16.26 5.81
C ILE A 27 0.18 16.70 5.83
N PHE A 28 1.02 16.05 6.63
CA PHE A 28 2.42 16.43 6.77
C PHE A 28 3.18 16.28 5.45
N ILE A 29 3.04 15.14 4.77
CA ILE A 29 3.65 14.89 3.46
C ILE A 29 3.09 15.87 2.43
N GLY A 30 1.77 16.12 2.43
CA GLY A 30 1.14 17.05 1.49
C GLY A 30 1.66 18.48 1.64
N LEU A 31 1.83 18.96 2.87
CA LEU A 31 2.42 20.27 3.16
C LEU A 31 3.92 20.30 2.78
N LEU A 32 4.65 19.22 3.03
CA LEU A 32 6.06 19.10 2.68
C LEU A 32 6.25 19.11 1.16
N LEU A 33 5.46 18.32 0.42
CA LEU A 33 5.47 18.27 -1.04
C LEU A 33 5.06 19.62 -1.64
N LYS A 34 4.06 20.31 -1.07
CA LYS A 34 3.68 21.66 -1.51
C LYS A 34 4.85 22.64 -1.45
N LYS A 35 5.74 22.51 -0.47
CA LYS A 35 6.91 23.38 -0.30
C LYS A 35 8.06 22.98 -1.24
N ILE A 36 8.25 21.68 -1.48
CA ILE A 36 9.35 21.15 -2.28
C ILE A 36 9.06 21.24 -3.78
N VAL A 37 7.85 20.84 -4.18
CA VAL A 37 7.42 20.82 -5.59
C VAL A 37 6.83 22.17 -5.93
N ARG A 38 7.65 23.02 -6.55
CA ARG A 38 7.18 24.26 -7.17
C ARG A 38 6.47 23.91 -8.48
N GLY A 39 5.15 24.02 -8.47
CA GLY A 39 4.31 23.91 -9.64
C GLY A 39 2.97 24.58 -9.35
N GLU A 40 2.52 25.44 -10.26
CA GLU A 40 1.15 25.94 -10.19
C GLU A 40 0.22 24.76 -10.47
N SER A 41 -0.78 24.56 -9.62
CA SER A 41 -1.90 23.70 -10.01
C SER A 41 -2.59 24.47 -11.13
N PRO A 42 -2.55 24.02 -12.40
CA PRO A 42 -3.33 24.70 -13.43
C PRO A 42 -4.75 24.75 -12.90
N GLU A 43 -5.32 25.94 -12.87
CA GLU A 43 -6.75 26.11 -12.65
C GLU A 43 -7.44 25.28 -13.73
N LEU A 44 -7.83 24.07 -13.34
CA LEU A 44 -8.53 23.15 -14.20
C LEU A 44 -9.94 23.73 -14.31
N LEU A 45 -10.07 24.81 -15.07
CA LEU A 45 -11.31 25.32 -15.62
C LEU A 45 -11.80 24.27 -16.62
N LEU A 46 -12.15 23.11 -16.09
CA LEU A 46 -12.95 22.13 -16.78
C LEU A 46 -14.35 22.75 -16.78
N GLU A 47 -14.66 23.50 -17.84
CA GLU A 47 -16.03 23.89 -18.12
C GLU A 47 -16.87 22.62 -18.06
N VAL A 48 -17.71 22.50 -17.03
CA VAL A 48 -18.51 21.30 -16.81
C VAL A 48 -19.49 21.23 -17.98
N PRO A 49 -19.37 20.24 -18.88
CA PRO A 49 -20.29 20.13 -19.99
C PRO A 49 -21.70 19.88 -19.42
N PRO A 50 -22.77 20.38 -20.08
CA PRO A 50 -24.13 20.21 -19.60
C PRO A 50 -24.44 18.73 -19.35
N TYR A 51 -24.75 18.39 -18.10
CA TYR A 51 -24.99 17.03 -17.66
C TYR A 51 -26.34 16.54 -18.21
N ARG A 52 -26.29 15.88 -19.36
CA ARG A 52 -27.49 15.31 -19.99
C ARG A 52 -27.92 14.06 -19.22
N LYS A 53 -29.22 13.86 -19.04
CA LYS A 53 -29.77 12.65 -18.39
C LYS A 53 -29.22 11.41 -19.11
N PRO A 54 -28.44 10.57 -18.42
CA PRO A 54 -27.77 9.47 -19.08
C PRO A 54 -28.76 8.32 -19.32
N ASP A 55 -28.71 7.76 -20.53
CA ASP A 55 -29.49 6.58 -20.88
C ASP A 55 -28.97 5.35 -20.12
N PRO A 56 -29.82 4.61 -19.38
CA PRO A 56 -29.37 3.52 -18.51
C PRO A 56 -28.77 2.36 -19.29
N ALA A 57 -29.24 2.07 -20.50
CA ALA A 57 -28.69 1.00 -21.33
C ALA A 57 -27.27 1.34 -21.81
N THR A 58 -27.04 2.60 -22.18
CA THR A 58 -25.73 3.10 -22.59
C THR A 58 -24.74 3.13 -21.43
N LEU A 59 -25.20 3.54 -20.23
CA LEU A 59 -24.38 3.49 -19.01
C LEU A 59 -24.00 2.07 -18.64
N LEU A 60 -24.96 1.13 -18.67
CA LEU A 60 -24.68 -0.27 -18.36
C LEU A 60 -23.65 -0.85 -19.33
N LYS A 61 -23.84 -0.60 -20.64
CA LYS A 61 -22.92 -1.10 -21.68
C LYS A 61 -21.52 -0.51 -21.53
N LYS A 62 -21.40 0.81 -21.30
CA LYS A 62 -20.10 1.45 -21.04
C LYS A 62 -19.44 0.91 -19.77
N THR A 63 -20.20 0.77 -18.69
CA THR A 63 -19.69 0.24 -17.42
C THR A 63 -19.24 -1.19 -17.58
N TRP A 64 -20.01 -2.02 -18.30
CA TRP A 64 -19.67 -3.40 -18.59
C TRP A 64 -18.40 -3.53 -19.43
N THR A 65 -18.27 -2.76 -20.51
CA THR A 65 -17.06 -2.77 -21.34
C THR A 65 -15.83 -2.35 -20.55
N LYS A 66 -15.94 -1.32 -19.69
CA LYS A 66 -14.83 -0.90 -18.83
C LYS A 66 -14.50 -1.93 -17.75
N ALA A 67 -15.51 -2.52 -17.10
CA ALA A 67 -15.32 -3.55 -16.09
C ALA A 67 -14.68 -4.81 -16.70
N TYR A 68 -15.14 -5.24 -17.87
CA TYR A 68 -14.57 -6.38 -18.59
C TYR A 68 -13.13 -6.11 -19.02
N GLY A 69 -12.84 -4.93 -19.57
CA GLY A 69 -11.47 -4.54 -19.91
C GLY A 69 -10.54 -4.55 -18.68
N PHE A 70 -10.99 -4.00 -17.55
CA PHE A 70 -10.24 -4.06 -16.30
C PHE A 70 -10.02 -5.49 -15.82
N LEU A 71 -11.03 -6.36 -15.88
CA LEU A 71 -10.91 -7.75 -15.45
C LEU A 71 -9.97 -8.55 -16.37
N ALA A 72 -10.09 -8.36 -17.68
CA ALA A 72 -9.26 -9.03 -18.69
C ALA A 72 -7.78 -8.67 -18.54
N GLU A 73 -7.47 -7.45 -18.09
CA GLU A 73 -6.10 -7.01 -17.86
C GLU A 73 -5.62 -7.35 -16.45
N ALA A 74 -6.41 -7.08 -15.40
CA ALA A 74 -5.98 -7.27 -14.01
C ALA A 74 -5.83 -8.75 -13.61
N VAL A 75 -6.73 -9.63 -14.06
CA VAL A 75 -6.72 -11.06 -13.71
C VAL A 75 -5.41 -11.76 -14.12
N PRO A 76 -4.92 -11.66 -15.37
CA PRO A 76 -3.68 -12.33 -15.76
C PRO A 76 -2.47 -11.81 -14.98
N PHE A 77 -2.38 -10.49 -14.70
CA PHE A 77 -1.30 -9.94 -13.89
C PHE A 77 -1.31 -10.49 -12.45
N VAL A 78 -2.49 -10.63 -11.83
CA VAL A 78 -2.60 -11.20 -10.48
C VAL A 78 -2.20 -12.67 -10.47
N ILE A 79 -2.69 -13.47 -11.42
CA ILE A 79 -2.35 -14.91 -11.51
C ILE A 79 -0.84 -15.09 -11.73
N LEU A 80 -0.27 -14.35 -12.67
CA LEU A 80 1.16 -14.40 -12.97
C LEU A 80 1.99 -13.97 -11.77
N GLY A 81 1.58 -12.91 -11.08
CA GLY A 81 2.23 -12.44 -9.87
C GLY A 81 2.24 -13.45 -8.73
N VAL A 82 1.08 -14.05 -8.44
CA VAL A 82 0.97 -15.12 -7.43
C VAL A 82 1.81 -16.33 -7.81
N PHE A 83 1.84 -16.70 -9.10
CA PHE A 83 2.66 -17.80 -9.60
C PHE A 83 4.16 -17.54 -9.38
N ILE A 84 4.65 -16.34 -9.72
CA ILE A 84 6.05 -15.95 -9.50
C ILE A 84 6.39 -15.99 -8.00
N VAL A 85 5.55 -15.41 -7.14
CA VAL A 85 5.83 -15.40 -5.70
C VAL A 85 5.80 -16.81 -5.11
N ASN A 86 4.90 -17.69 -5.57
CA ASN A 86 4.89 -19.07 -5.16
C ASN A 86 6.18 -19.80 -5.56
N LEU A 87 6.69 -19.55 -6.78
CA LEU A 87 7.96 -20.10 -7.24
C LEU A 87 9.15 -19.58 -6.41
N LEU A 88 9.14 -18.30 -6.04
CA LEU A 88 10.13 -17.70 -5.13
C LEU A 88 10.05 -18.27 -3.71
N TYR A 89 8.85 -18.63 -3.26
CA TYR A 89 8.63 -19.27 -1.97
C TYR A 89 9.21 -20.69 -1.94
N VAL A 90 8.91 -21.50 -2.97
CA VAL A 90 9.40 -22.88 -3.09
C VAL A 90 10.92 -22.93 -3.32
N SER A 91 11.49 -21.96 -4.04
CA SER A 91 12.94 -21.88 -4.27
C SER A 91 13.75 -21.41 -3.03
N GLY A 92 13.09 -21.06 -1.92
CA GLY A 92 13.75 -20.67 -0.67
C GLY A 92 14.35 -19.25 -0.68
N VAL A 93 14.23 -18.52 -1.79
CA VAL A 93 14.71 -17.13 -1.93
C VAL A 93 14.04 -16.22 -0.91
N ILE A 94 12.75 -16.44 -0.64
CA ILE A 94 12.01 -15.68 0.39
C ILE A 94 12.59 -15.93 1.79
N GLY A 95 13.07 -17.14 2.07
CA GLY A 95 13.75 -17.48 3.33
C GLY A 95 15.07 -16.71 3.49
N VAL A 96 15.87 -16.63 2.43
CA VAL A 96 17.13 -15.84 2.41
C VAL A 96 16.84 -14.35 2.53
N LEU A 97 15.80 -13.84 1.85
CA LEU A 97 15.38 -12.45 2.02
C LEU A 97 14.92 -12.19 3.46
N SER A 98 14.25 -13.17 4.07
CA SER A 98 13.77 -13.05 5.44
C SER A 98 14.93 -12.89 6.43
N THR A 99 16.04 -13.64 6.27
CA THR A 99 17.19 -13.51 7.18
C THR A 99 17.97 -12.21 6.96
N VAL A 100 18.08 -11.74 5.71
CA VAL A 100 18.77 -10.47 5.39
C VAL A 100 17.98 -9.25 5.89
N PHE A 101 16.64 -9.28 5.74
CA PHE A 101 15.78 -8.19 6.19
C PHE A 101 15.29 -8.36 7.64
N SER A 102 15.47 -9.53 8.26
CA SER A 102 15.14 -9.81 9.66
C SER A 102 15.69 -8.74 10.60
N PRO A 103 17.00 -8.39 10.59
CA PRO A 103 17.51 -7.38 11.51
C PRO A 103 16.83 -6.03 11.29
N VAL A 104 16.60 -5.60 10.04
CA VAL A 104 15.94 -4.32 9.78
C VAL A 104 14.50 -4.34 10.29
N LEU A 105 13.71 -5.37 10.00
CA LEU A 105 12.29 -5.40 10.33
C LEU A 105 12.04 -5.71 11.82
N THR A 106 12.87 -6.55 12.45
CA THR A 106 12.80 -6.84 13.89
C THR A 106 13.36 -5.70 14.74
N THR A 107 14.43 -5.02 14.32
CA THR A 107 15.05 -3.91 15.10
C THR A 107 14.45 -2.53 14.81
N LEU A 108 13.93 -2.25 13.60
CA LEU A 108 13.21 -0.99 13.33
C LEU A 108 11.72 -1.11 13.64
N LEU A 109 11.07 -2.21 13.31
CA LEU A 109 9.60 -2.29 13.36
C LEU A 109 9.06 -3.21 14.46
N GLY A 110 9.87 -4.17 14.95
CA GLY A 110 9.48 -5.08 16.03
C GLY A 110 8.52 -6.18 15.57
N LEU A 111 8.52 -6.50 14.27
CA LEU A 111 7.69 -7.56 13.69
C LEU A 111 8.48 -8.88 13.66
N PRO A 112 7.81 -10.04 13.83
CA PRO A 112 8.42 -11.36 13.67
C PRO A 112 8.71 -11.67 12.20
N GLU A 113 9.61 -12.62 11.97
CA GLU A 113 10.18 -12.95 10.65
C GLU A 113 9.14 -13.37 9.59
N GLY A 114 7.98 -13.89 10.03
CA GLY A 114 6.88 -14.23 9.13
C GLY A 114 6.21 -13.03 8.46
N ALA A 115 6.34 -11.81 8.99
CA ALA A 115 5.77 -10.60 8.39
C ALA A 115 6.44 -10.20 7.06
N ILE A 116 7.66 -10.68 6.82
CA ILE A 116 8.45 -10.35 5.63
C ILE A 116 7.77 -10.91 4.38
N VAL A 117 7.23 -12.13 4.49
CA VAL A 117 6.46 -12.77 3.43
C VAL A 117 5.21 -11.95 3.10
N ALA A 118 4.52 -11.45 4.12
CA ALA A 118 3.35 -10.59 3.94
C ALA A 118 3.73 -9.25 3.28
N LEU A 119 4.83 -8.63 3.68
CA LEU A 119 5.34 -7.38 3.07
C LEU A 119 5.69 -7.55 1.59
N ILE A 120 6.37 -8.66 1.23
CA ILE A 120 6.71 -8.98 -0.17
C ILE A 120 5.43 -9.24 -0.97
N MET A 121 4.48 -10.01 -0.44
CA MET A 121 3.16 -10.20 -1.04
C MET A 121 2.36 -8.90 -1.16
N GLY A 122 2.61 -7.94 -0.27
CA GLY A 122 2.00 -6.61 -0.29
C GLY A 122 2.31 -5.81 -1.55
N PHE A 123 3.42 -6.11 -2.23
CA PHE A 123 3.79 -5.49 -3.50
C PHE A 123 2.84 -5.89 -4.64
N LEU A 124 2.39 -7.14 -4.66
CA LEU A 124 1.41 -7.63 -5.64
C LEU A 124 0.02 -7.06 -5.35
N ARG A 125 -0.42 -7.21 -4.10
CA ARG A 125 -1.72 -6.74 -3.65
C ARG A 125 -1.73 -6.55 -2.14
N LYS A 126 -1.74 -5.29 -1.71
CA LYS A 126 -1.73 -4.89 -0.30
C LYS A 126 -2.84 -5.53 0.53
N ASP A 127 -4.05 -5.67 -0.02
CA ASP A 127 -5.18 -6.27 0.71
C ASP A 127 -4.96 -7.74 1.06
N ILE A 128 -4.25 -8.49 0.21
CA ILE A 128 -3.94 -9.91 0.45
C ILE A 128 -2.91 -10.02 1.58
N ALA A 129 -1.90 -9.14 1.59
CA ALA A 129 -0.88 -9.10 2.65
C ALA A 129 -1.50 -8.87 4.04
N ILE A 130 -2.48 -7.98 4.14
CA ILE A 130 -3.22 -7.74 5.38
C ILE A 130 -3.89 -9.04 5.85
N GLY A 131 -4.49 -9.82 4.94
CA GLY A 131 -5.04 -11.14 5.24
C GLY A 131 -3.99 -12.16 5.74
N MET A 132 -2.77 -12.12 5.19
CA MET A 132 -1.67 -13.00 5.62
C MET A 132 -1.11 -12.66 6.99
N LEU A 133 -1.36 -11.46 7.52
CA LEU A 133 -0.99 -11.07 8.88
C LEU A 133 -1.91 -11.68 9.95
N LEU A 134 -3.13 -12.10 9.58
CA LEU A 134 -4.11 -12.66 10.51
C LEU A 134 -3.68 -13.99 11.18
N PRO A 135 -3.13 -14.99 10.46
CA PRO A 135 -2.68 -16.25 11.07
C PRO A 135 -1.40 -16.13 11.91
N LEU A 136 -0.68 -15.00 11.83
CA LEU A 136 0.60 -14.81 12.54
C LEU A 136 0.44 -14.51 14.05
N GLY A 137 -0.78 -14.36 14.56
CA GLY A 137 -1.05 -14.29 16.00
C GLY A 137 -0.39 -13.12 16.74
N MET A 138 -0.13 -12.01 16.04
CA MET A 138 0.64 -10.88 16.59
C MET A 138 -0.13 -10.03 17.60
N SER A 139 0.62 -9.26 18.40
CA SER A 139 0.01 -8.29 19.31
C SER A 139 -0.76 -7.21 18.53
N PRO A 140 -1.81 -6.60 19.13
CA PRO A 140 -2.57 -5.55 18.46
C PRO A 140 -1.71 -4.33 18.10
N GLN A 141 -0.61 -4.09 18.83
CA GLN A 141 0.34 -3.02 18.50
C GLN A 141 1.11 -3.32 17.21
N GLN A 142 1.64 -4.53 17.09
CA GLN A 142 2.39 -4.97 15.90
C GLN A 142 1.50 -5.00 14.66
N LEU A 143 0.24 -5.45 14.81
CA LEU A 143 -0.76 -5.41 13.73
C LEU A 143 -1.04 -3.99 13.25
N THR A 144 -1.17 -3.05 14.18
CA THR A 144 -1.39 -1.63 13.89
C THR A 144 -0.22 -1.05 13.09
N ILE A 145 1.02 -1.28 13.56
CA ILE A 145 2.26 -0.85 12.88
C ILE A 145 2.32 -1.46 11.46
N SER A 146 2.08 -2.76 11.35
CA SER A 146 2.09 -3.48 10.06
C SER A 146 1.07 -2.90 9.06
N CYS A 147 -0.14 -2.58 9.52
CA CYS A 147 -1.19 -2.00 8.68
C CYS A 147 -0.82 -0.60 8.17
N VAL A 148 -0.25 0.25 9.04
CA VAL A 148 0.18 1.60 8.65
C VAL A 148 1.34 1.54 7.66
N ILE A 149 2.29 0.64 7.87
CA ILE A 149 3.43 0.45 6.95
C ILE A 149 2.95 -0.11 5.62
N LEU A 150 2.13 -1.17 5.60
CA LEU A 150 1.58 -1.69 4.35
C LEU A 150 0.80 -0.64 3.56
N SER A 151 0.11 0.25 4.27
CA SER A 151 -0.59 1.38 3.63
C SER A 151 0.40 2.37 3.00
N THR A 152 1.50 2.68 3.68
CA THR A 152 2.45 3.76 3.31
C THR A 152 3.62 3.30 2.41
N TYR A 153 4.05 2.04 2.49
CA TYR A 153 5.35 1.56 2.00
C TYR A 153 5.58 1.69 0.49
N PHE A 154 4.66 1.20 -0.35
CA PHE A 154 4.88 1.26 -1.79
C PHE A 154 3.62 1.05 -2.63
N PRO A 155 3.43 1.70 -3.79
CA PRO A 155 2.34 1.40 -4.73
C PRO A 155 2.42 -0.06 -5.23
N CYS A 156 1.29 -0.69 -5.54
CA CYS A 156 1.28 -2.05 -6.11
C CYS A 156 1.89 -2.07 -7.52
N ILE A 157 2.21 -3.27 -8.05
CA ILE A 157 2.81 -3.46 -9.40
C ILE A 157 2.07 -2.65 -10.48
N ALA A 158 0.73 -2.69 -10.49
CA ALA A 158 -0.06 -1.98 -11.48
C ALA A 158 0.19 -0.47 -11.44
N THR A 159 0.09 0.14 -10.25
CA THR A 159 0.37 1.57 -10.06
C THR A 159 1.84 1.91 -10.30
N PHE A 160 2.76 1.00 -9.99
CA PHE A 160 4.18 1.18 -10.23
C PHE A 160 4.50 1.24 -11.73
N VAL A 161 3.94 0.32 -12.53
CA VAL A 161 4.17 0.28 -13.98
C VAL A 161 3.62 1.55 -14.66
N ILE A 162 2.45 2.02 -14.23
CA ILE A 162 1.86 3.26 -14.75
C ILE A 162 2.73 4.46 -14.36
N LEU A 163 3.12 4.56 -13.09
CA LEU A 163 3.97 5.65 -12.61
C LEU A 163 5.33 5.68 -13.32
N LEU A 164 5.92 4.51 -13.59
CA LEU A 164 7.18 4.39 -14.32
C LEU A 164 7.03 4.86 -15.77
N ARG A 165 5.90 4.54 -16.41
CA ARG A 165 5.59 5.02 -17.77
C ARG A 165 5.34 6.52 -17.84
N GLU A 166 4.71 7.10 -16.82
CA GLU A 166 4.34 8.53 -16.82
C GLU A 166 5.46 9.46 -16.36
N LEU A 167 6.14 9.15 -15.25
CA LEU A 167 7.19 10.02 -14.69
C LEU A 167 8.58 9.73 -15.27
N GLY A 168 8.77 8.59 -15.92
CA GLY A 168 10.08 8.11 -16.36
C GLY A 168 10.96 7.59 -15.20
N ILE A 169 12.02 6.87 -15.55
CA ILE A 169 12.83 6.09 -14.60
C ILE A 169 13.50 6.95 -13.53
N ARG A 170 13.97 8.16 -13.87
CA ARG A 170 14.72 9.02 -12.94
C ARG A 170 13.86 9.57 -11.81
N ASP A 171 12.67 10.07 -12.14
CA ASP A 171 11.77 10.65 -11.13
C ASP A 171 10.98 9.58 -10.38
N MET A 172 10.74 8.44 -11.02
CA MET A 172 10.23 7.23 -10.37
C MET A 172 11.19 6.74 -9.26
N LEU A 173 12.49 6.70 -9.52
CA LEU A 173 13.49 6.28 -8.51
C LEU A 173 13.54 7.22 -7.30
N LYS A 174 13.42 8.54 -7.53
CA LYS A 174 13.30 9.55 -6.45
C LYS A 174 12.02 9.34 -5.63
N ALA A 175 10.89 9.12 -6.29
CA ALA A 175 9.61 8.88 -5.63
C ALA A 175 9.65 7.58 -4.80
N ALA A 176 10.20 6.50 -5.35
CA ALA A 176 10.40 5.25 -4.62
C ALA A 176 11.28 5.42 -3.39
N GLY A 177 12.41 6.11 -3.54
CA GLY A 177 13.29 6.42 -2.41
C GLY A 177 12.57 7.20 -1.30
N LEU A 178 11.81 8.23 -1.68
CA LEU A 178 11.01 9.01 -0.72
C LEU A 178 9.97 8.14 0.01
N MET A 179 9.25 7.27 -0.70
CA MET A 179 8.23 6.39 -0.11
C MET A 179 8.83 5.39 0.89
N VAL A 180 9.99 4.82 0.58
CA VAL A 180 10.70 3.90 1.48
C VAL A 180 11.18 4.64 2.73
N VAL A 181 11.77 5.83 2.58
CA VAL A 181 12.24 6.64 3.72
C VAL A 181 11.08 7.07 4.62
N VAL A 182 9.99 7.53 4.03
CA VAL A 182 8.78 7.96 4.77
C VAL A 182 8.15 6.77 5.50
N SER A 183 7.99 5.64 4.84
CA SER A 183 7.37 4.46 5.47
C SER A 183 8.20 3.86 6.59
N LEU A 184 9.54 3.81 6.45
CA LEU A 184 10.44 3.36 7.51
C LEU A 184 10.47 4.35 8.69
N SER A 185 10.52 5.65 8.42
CA SER A 185 10.48 6.66 9.48
C SER A 185 9.16 6.64 10.24
N VAL A 186 8.01 6.52 9.57
CA VAL A 186 6.71 6.39 10.25
C VAL A 186 6.61 5.08 11.03
N GLY A 187 7.07 3.97 10.46
CA GLY A 187 7.05 2.66 11.11
C GLY A 187 7.88 2.64 12.41
N THR A 188 9.08 3.24 12.37
CA THR A 188 9.95 3.39 13.55
C THR A 188 9.34 4.33 14.59
N LEU A 189 8.76 5.45 14.16
CA LEU A 189 8.10 6.40 15.06
C LEU A 189 6.87 5.77 15.75
N MET A 190 6.08 4.98 15.02
CA MET A 190 4.97 4.23 15.62
C MET A 190 5.46 3.18 16.60
N ARG A 191 6.56 2.45 16.30
CA ARG A 191 7.15 1.52 17.28
C ARG A 191 7.51 2.24 18.57
N LEU A 192 8.17 3.39 18.48
CA LEU A 192 8.55 4.17 19.66
C LEU A 192 7.33 4.60 20.48
N VAL A 193 6.24 5.00 19.82
CA VAL A 193 5.01 5.47 20.48
C VAL A 193 4.16 4.32 21.07
N LEU A 194 4.09 3.16 20.41
CA LEU A 194 3.17 2.06 20.80
C LEU A 194 3.81 0.95 21.61
N ILE A 195 5.09 0.65 21.36
CA ILE A 195 5.81 -0.47 22.00
C ILE A 195 6.70 0.05 23.13
N GLY A 196 7.18 1.30 23.06
CA GLY A 196 7.91 1.96 24.14
C GLY A 196 9.13 1.16 24.61
N ILE A 197 10.22 1.22 23.83
CA ILE A 197 11.52 0.54 24.01
C ILE A 197 11.40 -0.94 24.41
#